data_AF-A0A7J6G6V3-F1
#
_entry.id   AF-A0A7J6G6V3-F1
#
_cell.length_a   1.000
_cell.length_b   1.000
_cell.length_c   1.000
_cell.angle_alpha   90.00
_cell.angle_beta   90.00
_cell.angle_gamma   90.00
#
_symmetry.space_group_name_H-M   'P 1'
#
loop_
_entity.id
_entity.type
_entity.pdbx_description
1 polymer ?
#
loop_
_entity_poly.entity_id
_entity_poly.type
_entity_poly.pdbx_seq_one_letter_code
_entity_poly.pdbx_strand_id
1 'polypeptide(L)'
;MGNESKDRFLALCDWNSLCLPLDRGGLNFKKFGDINLALVAKLGWKLAKEEDSLWCKVFKAKYWGNRDQAFRTSDVPRNASFGAKGIMATRDLIRNEACWILADGSKVDLWASPWIPWLDWDKSRAAFNPLCVPNPIKVSTLIGADGEWIASSVQRWFVPSVASSLHLIKRLPSSQDALLGWKDATNGMFSPSVAYKSIIKRRWGETDQLWLRIWKLQITEQLKMFLWKLCRDIILFGNRLQRIFENSTRCVICGDADDSAQHLFFKCPLAKAVWFASRWAIRSDSLNFGAPRDMVEWLLSPEFLQGADGDDLGEFLRFGICLFDALWTARNKAFHDQISPTWRGVLAKVISAAACLRTTWESPSIGCGSQNSPTAIYSGKPVLLVDAAFKDLRAAAGIMVAVSEGNVSEAMAVCFEANQPLEAESLALVNAVKWCNLRGWKQMVIASDCQALVHGLHTRRAPDWRLAGVFWLLVELLDALPEVEIVWTSCVGVLAAHKLAKWVFSNYFSSFLSAEDLAPLVAM
;
A
#
# COMPACT_ATOMS: atom_id res chain seq x y z
N MET A 1 5.77 10.02 33.92
CA MET A 1 6.12 10.44 35.28
C MET A 1 6.73 11.83 35.16
N GLY A 2 6.04 12.85 35.66
CA GLY A 2 6.52 14.23 35.69
C GLY A 2 6.42 14.73 37.12
N ASN A 3 7.43 15.47 37.57
CA ASN A 3 7.42 16.15 38.86
C ASN A 3 6.68 17.47 38.65
N GLU A 4 5.54 17.68 39.32
CA GLU A 4 4.73 18.91 39.18
C GLU A 4 5.51 20.20 39.53
N SER A 5 6.64 20.07 40.25
CA SER A 5 7.42 21.23 40.73
C SER A 5 8.48 21.75 39.75
N LYS A 6 8.77 21.05 38.64
CA LYS A 6 9.72 21.51 37.62
C LYS A 6 9.14 21.15 36.24
N ASP A 7 9.09 22.11 35.31
CA ASP A 7 8.67 21.95 33.90
C ASP A 7 9.51 20.94 33.06
N ARG A 8 10.08 19.90 33.69
CA ARG A 8 10.86 18.84 33.06
C ARG A 8 10.04 17.56 33.04
N PHE A 9 9.40 17.32 31.90
CA PHE A 9 8.75 16.05 31.61
C PHE A 9 9.74 15.09 30.95
N LEU A 10 9.77 13.84 31.39
CA LEU A 10 10.55 12.80 30.71
C LEU A 10 9.77 12.29 29.50
N ALA A 11 10.11 12.81 28.32
CA ALA A 11 9.65 12.26 27.04
C ALA A 11 10.64 11.21 26.55
N LEU A 12 10.29 9.93 26.69
CA LEU A 12 11.15 8.81 26.29
C LEU A 12 11.16 8.55 24.78
N CYS A 13 10.13 9.02 24.07
CA CYS A 13 10.00 8.90 22.63
C CYS A 13 9.39 10.20 22.10
N ASP A 14 9.85 10.67 20.94
CA ASP A 14 9.34 11.89 20.35
C ASP A 14 7.92 11.69 19.82
N TRP A 15 7.12 12.76 19.86
CA TRP A 15 5.72 12.71 19.44
C TRP A 15 5.55 12.34 17.95
N ASN A 16 6.52 12.68 17.09
CA ASN A 16 6.43 12.37 15.66
C ASN A 16 6.55 10.86 15.42
N SER A 17 7.47 10.20 16.12
CA SER A 17 7.65 8.74 16.08
C SER A 17 6.42 7.99 16.57
N LEU A 18 5.80 8.44 17.66
CA LEU A 18 4.58 7.81 18.18
C LEU A 18 3.41 7.90 17.20
N CYS A 19 3.36 8.97 16.41
CA CYS A 19 2.29 9.18 15.43
C CYS A 19 2.47 8.42 14.12
N LEU A 20 3.54 7.64 13.96
CA LEU A 20 3.72 6.77 12.81
C LEU A 20 2.82 5.51 12.90
N PRO A 21 2.54 4.86 11.76
CA PRO A 21 1.90 3.56 11.75
C PRO A 21 2.66 2.47 12.53
N LEU A 22 1.95 1.42 12.95
CA LEU A 22 2.54 0.29 13.69
C LEU A 22 3.64 -0.41 12.88
N ASP A 23 3.43 -0.60 11.57
CA ASP A 23 4.39 -1.18 10.62
C ASP A 23 5.58 -0.26 10.30
N ARG A 24 5.55 0.98 10.79
CA ARG A 24 6.63 1.97 10.72
C ARG A 24 7.22 2.27 12.10
N GLY A 25 6.95 1.40 13.07
CA GLY A 25 7.47 1.50 14.43
C GLY A 25 6.83 2.59 15.28
N GLY A 26 5.72 3.21 14.87
CA GLY A 26 4.93 4.11 15.72
C GLY A 26 3.82 3.36 16.45
N LEU A 27 2.87 4.12 17.03
CA LEU A 27 1.74 3.62 17.81
C LEU A 27 0.38 4.05 17.25
N ASN A 28 0.32 4.48 15.97
CA ASN A 28 -0.90 5.00 15.33
C ASN A 28 -1.52 6.22 16.03
N PHE A 29 -0.80 6.90 16.91
CA PHE A 29 -1.28 8.16 17.46
C PHE A 29 -1.46 9.18 16.34
N LYS A 30 -2.44 10.06 16.51
CA LYS A 30 -2.76 11.04 15.47
C LYS A 30 -2.47 12.44 15.98
N LYS A 31 -1.63 13.16 15.25
CA LYS A 31 -1.43 14.58 15.54
C LYS A 31 -2.67 15.36 15.15
N PHE A 32 -3.17 16.17 16.07
CA PHE A 32 -4.33 17.02 15.81
C PHE A 32 -4.12 17.95 14.61
N GLY A 33 -2.92 18.53 14.45
CA GLY A 33 -2.59 19.38 13.30
C GLY A 33 -2.76 18.66 11.95
N ASP A 34 -2.28 17.41 11.86
CA ASP A 34 -2.36 16.61 10.62
C ASP A 34 -3.79 16.17 10.33
N ILE A 35 -4.55 15.77 11.37
CA ILE A 35 -5.97 15.45 11.23
C ILE A 35 -6.75 16.68 10.77
N ASN A 36 -6.50 17.83 11.40
CA ASN A 36 -7.16 19.08 11.05
C ASN A 36 -6.85 19.46 9.59
N LEU A 37 -5.58 19.37 9.17
CA LEU A 37 -5.21 19.62 7.77
C LEU A 37 -5.93 18.66 6.81
N ALA A 38 -6.01 17.37 7.13
CA ALA A 38 -6.73 16.38 6.31
C ALA A 38 -8.25 16.65 6.23
N LEU A 39 -8.86 17.10 7.33
CA LEU A 39 -10.27 17.47 7.38
C LEU A 39 -10.54 18.75 6.58
N VAL A 40 -9.70 19.79 6.74
CA VAL A 40 -9.81 21.04 5.97
C VAL A 40 -9.53 20.79 4.48
N ALA A 41 -8.64 19.84 4.15
CA ALA A 41 -8.37 19.43 2.76
C ALA A 41 -9.62 18.88 2.07
N LYS A 42 -10.63 18.39 2.80
CA LYS A 42 -11.93 18.04 2.21
C LYS A 42 -12.61 19.26 1.57
N LEU A 43 -12.51 20.42 2.20
CA LEU A 43 -13.06 21.67 1.65
C LEU A 43 -12.22 22.15 0.47
N GLY A 44 -10.89 22.14 0.61
CA GLY A 44 -9.98 22.47 -0.50
C GLY A 44 -10.20 21.56 -1.72
N TRP A 45 -10.42 20.26 -1.49
CA TRP A 45 -10.70 19.28 -2.53
C TRP A 45 -11.99 19.58 -3.30
N LYS A 46 -13.05 19.99 -2.60
CA LYS A 46 -14.32 20.40 -3.21
C LYS A 46 -14.17 21.64 -4.09
N LEU A 47 -13.35 22.62 -3.67
CA LEU A 47 -12.99 23.77 -4.51
C LEU A 47 -12.14 23.34 -5.72
N ALA A 48 -11.18 22.43 -5.53
CA ALA A 48 -10.33 21.91 -6.60
C ALA A 48 -11.13 21.14 -7.66
N LYS A 49 -12.09 20.30 -7.24
CA LYS A 49 -13.00 19.59 -8.15
C LYS A 49 -14.03 20.52 -8.83
N GLU A 50 -14.08 21.79 -8.42
CA GLU A 50 -15.06 22.77 -8.89
C GLU A 50 -16.50 22.30 -8.65
N GLU A 51 -16.73 21.67 -7.50
CA GLU A 51 -18.04 21.15 -7.12
C GLU A 51 -19.07 22.30 -7.03
N ASP A 52 -20.27 22.07 -7.58
CA ASP A 52 -21.33 23.07 -7.72
C ASP A 52 -22.09 23.39 -6.41
N SER A 53 -21.39 23.33 -5.28
CA SER A 53 -21.99 23.62 -3.97
C SER A 53 -22.08 25.12 -3.70
N LEU A 54 -23.15 25.55 -3.00
CA LEU A 54 -23.42 26.96 -2.72
C LEU A 54 -22.24 27.66 -2.03
N TRP A 55 -21.62 27.02 -1.04
CA TRP A 55 -20.50 27.60 -0.32
C TRP A 55 -19.25 27.76 -1.22
N CYS A 56 -19.01 26.84 -2.17
CA CYS A 56 -17.96 26.99 -3.17
C CYS A 56 -18.21 28.23 -4.03
N LYS A 57 -19.45 28.45 -4.49
CA LYS A 57 -19.83 29.63 -5.29
C LYS A 57 -19.61 30.92 -4.51
N VAL A 58 -20.06 30.98 -3.26
CA VAL A 58 -19.87 32.13 -2.36
C VAL A 58 -18.39 32.38 -2.08
N PHE A 59 -17.60 31.33 -1.87
CA PHE A 59 -16.16 31.43 -1.66
C PHE A 59 -15.46 32.06 -2.86
N LYS A 60 -15.73 31.54 -4.07
CA LYS A 60 -15.20 32.05 -5.34
C LYS A 60 -15.57 33.53 -5.52
N ALA A 61 -16.86 33.85 -5.41
CA ALA A 61 -17.36 35.22 -5.59
C ALA A 61 -16.73 36.21 -4.61
N LYS A 62 -16.57 35.81 -3.33
CA LYS A 62 -16.04 36.68 -2.28
C LYS A 62 -14.53 36.92 -2.39
N TYR A 63 -13.75 35.88 -2.68
CA TYR A 63 -12.28 35.94 -2.56
C TYR A 63 -11.53 36.02 -3.88
N TRP A 64 -12.08 35.51 -4.97
CA TRP A 64 -11.47 35.51 -6.31
C TRP A 64 -12.15 36.48 -7.26
N GLY A 65 -13.37 36.92 -6.93
CA GLY A 65 -14.25 37.63 -7.85
C GLY A 65 -14.76 36.68 -8.93
N ASN A 66 -15.85 37.03 -9.60
CA ASN A 66 -16.51 36.20 -10.63
C ASN A 66 -15.69 36.04 -11.94
N ARG A 67 -14.36 36.03 -11.87
CA ARG A 67 -13.47 35.75 -12.99
C ARG A 67 -13.20 34.24 -13.06
N ASP A 68 -12.66 33.78 -14.19
CA ASP A 68 -12.28 32.37 -14.45
C ASP A 68 -11.04 31.96 -13.61
N GLN A 69 -11.20 32.03 -12.29
CA GLN A 69 -10.15 31.85 -11.28
C GLN A 69 -10.33 30.50 -10.60
N ALA A 70 -9.30 29.65 -10.74
CA ALA A 70 -9.30 28.30 -10.20
C ALA A 70 -8.59 28.25 -8.83
N PHE A 71 -9.00 27.30 -7.97
CA PHE A 71 -8.32 27.01 -6.70
C PHE A 71 -6.81 26.78 -6.85
N ARG A 72 -6.41 26.29 -8.04
CA ARG A 72 -5.03 25.95 -8.38
C ARG A 72 -4.13 27.15 -8.62
N THR A 73 -4.66 28.29 -9.07
CA THR A 73 -3.85 29.43 -9.51
C THR A 73 -4.11 30.67 -8.67
N SER A 74 -5.29 30.75 -8.07
CA SER A 74 -5.75 31.96 -7.41
C SER A 74 -5.21 32.03 -5.98
N ASP A 75 -4.70 33.19 -5.61
CA ASP A 75 -4.35 33.50 -4.22
C ASP A 75 -5.53 34.19 -3.54
N VAL A 76 -5.56 34.15 -2.21
CA VAL A 76 -6.57 34.86 -1.43
C VAL A 76 -6.04 36.20 -0.93
N PRO A 77 -6.88 37.25 -0.87
CA PRO A 77 -6.50 38.53 -0.31
C PRO A 77 -5.92 38.43 1.11
N ARG A 78 -4.98 39.32 1.47
CA ARG A 78 -4.36 39.33 2.80
C ARG A 78 -5.37 39.47 3.95
N ASN A 79 -6.48 40.17 3.71
CA ASN A 79 -7.59 40.37 4.65
C ASN A 79 -8.65 39.24 4.60
N ALA A 80 -8.39 38.12 3.92
CA ALA A 80 -9.28 36.97 3.94
C ALA A 80 -9.46 36.39 5.35
N SER A 81 -10.62 35.77 5.59
CA SER A 81 -10.93 35.15 6.88
C SER A 81 -9.97 34.00 7.21
N PHE A 82 -9.80 33.70 8.51
CA PHE A 82 -8.98 32.56 8.95
C PHE A 82 -9.42 31.24 8.32
N GLY A 83 -10.73 31.00 8.22
CA GLY A 83 -11.27 29.81 7.53
C GLY A 83 -10.86 29.74 6.06
N ALA A 84 -10.91 30.86 5.34
CA ALA A 84 -10.49 30.89 3.94
C ALA A 84 -8.98 30.66 3.77
N LYS A 85 -8.17 31.28 4.62
CA LYS A 85 -6.73 31.03 4.67
C LYS A 85 -6.42 29.56 4.99
N GLY A 86 -7.15 28.95 5.93
CA GLY A 86 -7.01 27.54 6.27
C GLY A 86 -7.34 26.61 5.10
N ILE A 87 -8.40 26.88 4.35
CA ILE A 87 -8.75 26.13 3.14
C ILE A 87 -7.63 26.27 2.09
N MET A 88 -7.14 27.48 1.84
CA MET A 88 -6.05 27.71 0.87
C MET A 88 -4.73 27.07 1.28
N ALA A 89 -4.44 26.95 2.57
CA ALA A 89 -3.24 26.24 3.06
C ALA A 89 -3.21 24.76 2.65
N THR A 90 -4.35 24.16 2.28
CA THR A 90 -4.41 22.77 1.78
C THR A 90 -4.02 22.64 0.30
N ARG A 91 -3.84 23.74 -0.42
CA ARG A 91 -3.57 23.76 -1.86
C ARG A 91 -2.34 22.94 -2.24
N ASP A 92 -1.25 23.08 -1.50
CA ASP A 92 -0.01 22.38 -1.82
C ASP A 92 -0.08 20.89 -1.52
N LEU A 93 -0.82 20.49 -0.48
CA LEU A 93 -1.13 19.08 -0.26
C LEU A 93 -1.93 18.52 -1.45
N ILE A 94 -2.99 19.20 -1.87
CA ILE A 94 -3.84 18.75 -2.98
C ILE A 94 -3.05 18.72 -4.29
N ARG A 95 -2.20 19.71 -4.59
CA ARG A 95 -1.37 19.72 -5.81
C ARG A 95 -0.42 18.52 -5.88
N ASN A 96 0.16 18.13 -4.75
CA ASN A 96 1.09 16.99 -4.69
C ASN A 96 0.37 15.65 -4.85
N GLU A 97 -0.77 15.50 -4.17
CA GLU A 97 -1.47 14.23 -4.04
C GLU A 97 -2.61 14.05 -5.07
N ALA A 98 -2.98 15.08 -5.81
CA ALA A 98 -3.98 14.99 -6.86
C ALA A 98 -3.34 14.67 -8.23
N CYS A 99 -4.11 13.99 -9.07
CA CYS A 99 -3.81 13.84 -10.48
C CYS A 99 -5.12 13.93 -11.28
N TRP A 100 -5.14 14.71 -12.34
CA TRP A 100 -6.20 14.69 -13.32
C TRP A 100 -6.02 13.49 -14.25
N ILE A 101 -7.12 12.79 -14.47
CA ILE A 101 -7.28 11.77 -15.50
C ILE A 101 -7.90 12.49 -16.69
N LEU A 102 -7.11 12.63 -17.75
CA LEU A 102 -7.48 13.39 -18.94
C LEU A 102 -8.59 12.68 -19.73
N ALA A 103 -9.50 13.45 -20.33
CA ALA A 103 -10.38 13.01 -21.41
C ALA A 103 -9.89 13.64 -22.73
N ASP A 104 -10.65 14.59 -23.29
CA ASP A 104 -10.27 15.42 -24.44
C ASP A 104 -9.18 16.48 -24.11
N GLY A 105 -8.92 16.73 -22.83
CA GLY A 105 -7.95 17.71 -22.35
C GLY A 105 -8.42 19.17 -22.38
N SER A 106 -9.68 19.46 -22.74
CA SER A 106 -10.19 20.84 -22.88
C SER A 106 -10.39 21.55 -21.53
N LYS A 107 -10.74 20.79 -20.48
CA LYS A 107 -10.98 21.31 -19.12
C LYS A 107 -9.72 21.41 -18.27
N VAL A 108 -8.64 20.71 -18.64
CA VAL A 108 -7.42 20.63 -17.82
C VAL A 108 -6.39 21.65 -18.30
N ASP A 109 -5.95 22.51 -17.38
CA ASP A 109 -4.84 23.45 -17.63
C ASP A 109 -3.51 22.69 -17.74
N LEU A 110 -2.77 22.95 -18.80
CA LEU A 110 -1.52 22.30 -19.12
C LEU A 110 -0.47 22.50 -18.02
N TRP A 111 -0.35 23.72 -17.50
CA TRP A 111 0.75 24.18 -16.64
C TRP A 111 0.42 24.21 -15.15
N ALA A 112 -0.84 24.48 -14.83
CA ALA A 112 -1.32 24.72 -13.48
C ALA A 112 -2.01 23.49 -12.85
N SER A 113 -2.11 22.36 -13.56
CA SER A 113 -2.76 21.15 -13.08
C SER A 113 -1.81 19.94 -13.08
N PRO A 114 -1.83 19.09 -12.04
CA PRO A 114 -1.11 17.82 -12.07
C PRO A 114 -1.92 16.82 -12.90
N TRP A 115 -1.39 16.35 -14.02
CA TRP A 115 -2.08 15.37 -14.88
C TRP A 115 -1.16 14.26 -15.41
N ILE A 116 0.12 14.28 -15.08
CA ILE A 116 1.09 13.22 -15.39
C ILE A 116 1.16 12.26 -14.19
N PRO A 117 0.64 11.02 -14.28
CA PRO A 117 0.41 10.15 -13.10
C PRO A 117 1.64 9.80 -12.27
N TRP A 118 2.80 9.65 -12.92
CA TRP A 118 4.05 9.21 -12.29
C TRP A 118 4.92 10.36 -11.78
N LEU A 119 4.53 11.62 -11.99
CA LEU A 119 5.27 12.79 -11.53
C LEU A 119 4.58 13.46 -10.35
N ASP A 120 5.36 13.81 -9.34
CA ASP A 120 4.94 14.73 -8.29
C ASP A 120 4.88 16.17 -8.82
N TRP A 121 4.20 17.05 -8.09
CA TRP A 121 3.95 18.41 -8.54
C TRP A 121 5.23 19.15 -8.96
N ASP A 122 6.26 19.14 -8.10
CA ASP A 122 7.51 19.85 -8.39
C ASP A 122 8.27 19.24 -9.57
N LYS A 123 8.22 17.91 -9.73
CA LYS A 123 8.84 17.22 -10.87
C LYS A 123 8.09 17.50 -12.17
N SER A 124 6.76 17.54 -12.13
CA SER A 124 5.92 17.94 -13.27
C SER A 124 6.26 19.36 -13.72
N ARG A 125 6.47 20.28 -12.76
CA ARG A 125 6.90 21.66 -13.05
C ARG A 125 8.28 21.75 -13.67
N ALA A 126 9.23 20.94 -13.19
CA ALA A 126 10.58 20.88 -13.74
C ALA A 126 10.66 20.18 -15.11
N ALA A 127 9.63 19.39 -15.47
CA ALA A 127 9.58 18.69 -16.76
C ALA A 127 9.28 19.61 -17.95
N PHE A 128 8.76 20.81 -17.71
CA PHE A 128 8.49 21.75 -18.79
C PHE A 128 9.78 22.35 -19.35
N ASN A 129 9.76 22.60 -20.66
CA ASN A 129 10.83 23.32 -21.34
C ASN A 129 10.94 24.75 -20.76
N PRO A 130 12.11 25.16 -20.22
CA PRO A 130 12.30 26.48 -19.62
C PRO A 130 12.13 27.65 -20.61
N LEU A 131 12.19 27.38 -21.92
CA LEU A 131 11.97 28.37 -22.96
C LEU A 131 10.48 28.66 -23.22
N CYS A 132 9.58 27.83 -22.71
CA CYS A 132 8.13 28.01 -22.86
C CYS A 132 7.58 28.88 -21.74
N VAL A 133 6.90 29.97 -22.12
CA VAL A 133 6.27 30.88 -21.14
C VAL A 133 4.98 30.26 -20.62
N PRO A 134 4.77 30.24 -19.29
CA PRO A 134 3.50 29.87 -18.69
C PRO A 134 2.35 30.74 -19.20
N ASN A 135 1.40 30.14 -19.91
CA ASN A 135 0.16 30.79 -20.32
C ASN A 135 -1.00 29.82 -20.03
N PRO A 136 -2.26 30.29 -19.83
CA PRO A 136 -3.39 29.41 -19.54
C PRO A 136 -3.77 28.67 -20.82
N ILE A 137 -3.03 27.61 -21.08
CA ILE A 137 -3.16 26.72 -22.22
C ILE A 137 -3.76 25.42 -21.72
N LYS A 138 -4.63 24.81 -22.51
CA LYS A 138 -5.28 23.54 -22.17
C LYS A 138 -4.47 22.36 -22.72
N VAL A 139 -4.59 21.21 -22.07
CA VAL A 139 -3.92 19.98 -22.52
C VAL A 139 -4.39 19.56 -23.92
N SER A 140 -5.62 19.90 -24.30
CA SER A 140 -6.14 19.68 -25.66
C SER A 140 -5.28 20.25 -26.78
N THR A 141 -4.46 21.27 -26.52
CA THR A 141 -3.52 21.82 -27.51
C THR A 141 -2.37 20.87 -27.89
N LEU A 142 -2.14 19.84 -27.08
CA LEU A 142 -1.17 18.79 -27.35
C LEU A 142 -1.79 17.58 -28.06
N ILE A 143 -3.10 17.59 -28.29
CA ILE A 143 -3.87 16.45 -28.80
C ILE A 143 -4.43 16.81 -30.17
N GLY A 144 -4.20 15.94 -31.15
CA GLY A 144 -4.71 16.07 -32.52
C GLY A 144 -6.20 15.75 -32.61
N ALA A 145 -6.79 16.04 -33.78
CA ALA A 145 -8.20 15.71 -34.05
C ALA A 145 -8.44 14.18 -34.14
N ASP A 146 -7.38 13.41 -34.42
CA ASP A 146 -7.32 11.96 -34.36
C ASP A 146 -7.30 11.43 -32.91
N GLY A 147 -7.17 12.32 -31.93
CA GLY A 147 -6.98 11.98 -30.53
C GLY A 147 -5.53 11.63 -30.19
N GLU A 148 -4.59 11.62 -31.13
CA GLU A 148 -3.20 11.27 -30.82
C GLU A 148 -2.42 12.49 -30.29
N TRP A 149 -1.32 12.22 -29.58
CA TRP A 149 -0.44 13.29 -29.12
C TRP A 149 0.31 13.91 -30.30
N ILE A 150 0.26 15.24 -30.42
CA ILE A 150 1.00 15.98 -31.44
C ILE A 150 2.47 16.04 -31.02
N ALA A 151 3.30 15.19 -31.62
CA ALA A 151 4.71 15.00 -31.25
C ALA A 151 5.51 16.32 -31.20
N SER A 152 5.33 17.21 -32.18
CA SER A 152 6.02 18.51 -32.25
C SER A 152 5.62 19.45 -31.11
N SER A 153 4.34 19.48 -30.74
CA SER A 153 3.84 20.25 -29.59
C SER A 153 4.37 19.68 -28.28
N VAL A 154 4.32 18.36 -28.11
CA VAL A 154 4.82 17.69 -26.90
C VAL A 154 6.31 17.95 -26.68
N GLN A 155 7.14 17.77 -27.72
CA GLN A 155 8.59 18.02 -27.65
C GLN A 155 8.93 19.49 -27.41
N ARG A 156 8.07 20.42 -27.86
CA ARG A 156 8.23 21.84 -27.57
C ARG A 156 8.00 22.13 -26.09
N TRP A 157 6.97 21.54 -25.50
CA TRP A 157 6.54 21.84 -24.13
C TRP A 157 7.31 21.10 -23.05
N PHE A 158 7.83 19.90 -23.31
CA PHE A 158 8.45 19.04 -22.30
C PHE A 158 9.90 18.69 -22.64
N VAL A 159 10.70 18.42 -21.60
CA VAL A 159 12.02 17.81 -21.75
C VAL A 159 11.90 16.41 -22.40
N PRO A 160 12.90 15.96 -23.19
CA PRO A 160 12.79 14.72 -23.97
C PRO A 160 12.39 13.49 -23.16
N SER A 161 12.90 13.33 -21.94
CA SER A 161 12.58 12.19 -21.07
C SER A 161 11.08 12.07 -20.72
N VAL A 162 10.39 13.20 -20.56
CA VAL A 162 8.95 13.23 -20.26
C VAL A 162 8.13 13.23 -21.55
N ALA A 163 8.57 13.97 -22.57
CA ALA A 163 7.94 13.98 -23.89
C ALA A 163 7.76 12.56 -24.46
N SER A 164 8.81 11.74 -24.38
CA SER A 164 8.79 10.35 -24.87
C SER A 164 7.86 9.43 -24.08
N SER A 165 7.42 9.78 -22.87
CA SER A 165 6.55 8.93 -22.04
C SER A 165 5.08 9.36 -22.02
N LEU A 166 4.71 10.52 -22.59
CA LEU A 166 3.32 11.00 -22.55
C LEU A 166 2.32 10.06 -23.24
N HIS A 167 2.76 9.29 -24.24
CA HIS A 167 1.92 8.29 -24.92
C HIS A 167 1.44 7.17 -23.96
N LEU A 168 2.11 6.97 -22.83
CA LEU A 168 1.70 6.00 -21.80
C LEU A 168 0.45 6.45 -21.03
N ILE A 169 0.06 7.73 -21.11
CA ILE A 169 -1.12 8.25 -20.42
C ILE A 169 -2.38 7.73 -21.11
N LYS A 170 -3.06 6.79 -20.46
CA LYS A 170 -4.38 6.31 -20.90
C LYS A 170 -5.44 7.33 -20.51
N ARG A 171 -6.06 7.93 -21.53
CA ARG A 171 -7.12 8.95 -21.37
C ARG A 171 -8.48 8.29 -21.26
N LEU A 172 -9.41 8.99 -20.62
CA LEU A 172 -10.83 8.68 -20.64
C LEU A 172 -11.39 8.89 -22.05
N PRO A 173 -12.46 8.16 -22.41
CA PRO A 173 -13.19 8.46 -23.63
C PRO A 173 -13.64 9.91 -23.71
N SER A 174 -13.70 10.46 -24.93
CA SER A 174 -14.11 11.85 -25.18
C SER A 174 -15.56 12.16 -24.77
N SER A 175 -16.39 11.12 -24.56
CA SER A 175 -17.74 11.25 -24.03
C SER A 175 -17.76 11.66 -22.55
N GLN A 176 -16.65 11.45 -21.84
CA GLN A 176 -16.54 11.68 -20.41
C GLN A 176 -15.82 12.99 -20.09
N ASP A 177 -16.11 13.51 -18.91
CA ASP A 177 -15.38 14.63 -18.34
C ASP A 177 -14.09 14.17 -17.67
N ALA A 178 -13.06 15.03 -17.72
CA ALA A 178 -11.83 14.82 -16.96
C ALA A 178 -12.15 14.64 -15.46
N LEU A 179 -11.46 13.67 -14.83
CA LEU A 179 -11.69 13.33 -13.43
C LEU A 179 -10.48 13.72 -12.59
N LEU A 180 -10.71 14.28 -11.40
CA LEU A 180 -9.65 14.54 -10.43
C LEU A 180 -9.57 13.38 -9.43
N GLY A 181 -8.46 12.65 -9.44
CA GLY A 181 -8.17 11.53 -8.55
C GLY A 181 -7.12 11.86 -7.49
N TRP A 182 -7.21 11.22 -6.33
CA TRP A 182 -6.17 11.25 -5.30
C TRP A 182 -5.20 10.08 -5.50
N LYS A 183 -3.92 10.35 -5.70
CA LYS A 183 -2.89 9.37 -6.12
C LYS A 183 -2.76 8.16 -5.21
N ASP A 184 -2.85 8.40 -3.90
CA ASP A 184 -2.75 7.37 -2.85
C ASP A 184 -4.08 6.64 -2.55
N ALA A 185 -5.21 7.07 -3.12
CA ALA A 185 -6.45 6.30 -3.08
C ALA A 185 -6.44 5.31 -4.23
N THR A 186 -6.75 4.03 -4.01
CA THR A 186 -6.84 3.04 -5.09
C THR A 186 -7.89 3.45 -6.12
N ASN A 187 -9.13 3.68 -5.71
CA ASN A 187 -10.21 4.16 -6.58
C ASN A 187 -10.13 5.68 -6.92
N GLY A 188 -9.06 6.38 -6.52
CA GLY A 188 -8.89 7.81 -6.73
C GLY A 188 -9.81 8.71 -5.89
N MET A 189 -10.68 8.14 -5.04
CA MET A 189 -11.65 8.91 -4.28
C MET A 189 -11.03 9.55 -3.03
N PHE A 190 -11.25 10.84 -2.88
CA PHE A 190 -10.82 11.56 -1.69
C PHE A 190 -11.58 11.13 -0.43
N SER A 191 -10.84 10.92 0.66
CA SER A 191 -11.39 10.94 2.01
C SER A 191 -10.37 11.58 2.97
N PRO A 192 -10.81 12.15 4.11
CA PRO A 192 -9.87 12.65 5.12
C PRO A 192 -8.90 11.57 5.62
N SER A 193 -9.31 10.29 5.63
CA SER A 193 -8.44 9.17 6.01
C SER A 193 -7.30 8.97 5.02
N VAL A 194 -7.60 8.99 3.71
CA VAL A 194 -6.57 8.90 2.66
C VAL A 194 -5.66 10.12 2.70
N ALA A 195 -6.23 11.32 2.82
CA ALA A 195 -5.42 12.54 2.92
C ALA A 195 -4.49 12.54 4.13
N TYR A 196 -4.96 12.07 5.29
CA TYR A 196 -4.14 11.89 6.48
C TYR A 196 -2.98 10.92 6.22
N LYS A 197 -3.22 9.79 5.54
CA LYS A 197 -2.16 8.85 5.15
C LYS A 197 -1.09 9.52 4.29
N SER A 198 -1.48 10.32 3.29
CA SER A 198 -0.54 11.05 2.44
C SER A 198 0.28 12.11 3.23
N ILE A 199 -0.34 12.80 4.19
CA ILE A 199 0.38 13.76 5.07
C ILE A 199 1.44 13.05 5.92
N ILE A 200 1.12 11.88 6.49
CA ILE A 200 2.08 11.14 7.32
C ILE A 200 3.14 10.40 6.49
N LYS A 201 2.84 10.06 5.23
CA LYS A 201 3.73 9.33 4.31
C LYS A 201 5.09 10.02 4.11
N ARG A 202 5.11 11.35 4.12
CA ARG A 202 6.35 12.15 4.03
C ARG A 202 7.29 11.97 5.22
N ARG A 203 6.79 11.42 6.33
CA ARG A 203 7.58 11.09 7.53
C ARG A 203 7.88 9.61 7.65
N TRP A 204 7.44 8.79 6.70
CA TRP A 204 7.81 7.38 6.70
C TRP A 204 9.29 7.26 6.41
N GLY A 205 10.01 6.58 7.30
CA GLY A 205 11.31 6.02 6.98
C GLY A 205 11.16 4.75 6.16
N GLU A 206 12.27 4.03 6.01
CA GLU A 206 12.29 2.71 5.37
C GLU A 206 11.28 1.75 6.00
N THR A 207 10.73 0.85 5.17
CA THR A 207 9.82 -0.18 5.66
C THR A 207 10.63 -1.20 6.45
N ASP A 208 10.26 -1.40 7.70
CA ASP A 208 10.98 -2.32 8.59
C ASP A 208 10.07 -3.49 8.98
N GLN A 209 10.40 -4.67 8.44
CA GLN A 209 9.64 -5.90 8.62
C GLN A 209 9.59 -6.32 10.08
N LEU A 210 10.56 -5.94 10.91
CA LEU A 210 10.58 -6.25 12.34
C LEU A 210 9.31 -5.75 13.04
N TRP A 211 8.85 -4.54 12.75
CA TRP A 211 7.63 -4.02 13.38
C TRP A 211 6.41 -4.83 13.01
N LEU A 212 6.26 -5.17 11.72
CA LEU A 212 5.15 -6.02 11.25
C LEU A 212 5.16 -7.37 11.96
N ARG A 213 6.34 -7.96 12.17
CA ARG A 213 6.49 -9.23 12.89
C ARG A 213 6.05 -9.10 14.34
N ILE A 214 6.52 -8.08 15.07
CA ILE A 214 6.14 -7.83 16.48
C ILE A 214 4.63 -7.69 16.62
N TRP A 215 3.98 -6.89 15.77
CA TRP A 215 2.54 -6.62 15.88
C TRP A 215 1.66 -7.81 15.45
N LYS A 216 2.18 -8.70 14.60
CA LYS A 216 1.49 -9.95 14.18
C LYS A 216 1.60 -11.10 15.18
N LEU A 217 2.48 -11.02 16.20
CA LEU A 217 2.59 -12.04 17.24
C LEU A 217 1.25 -12.25 17.96
N GLN A 218 0.86 -13.50 18.20
CA GLN A 218 -0.34 -13.83 18.97
C GLN A 218 -0.04 -13.83 20.49
N ILE A 219 0.39 -12.67 21.00
CA ILE A 219 0.69 -12.43 22.42
C ILE A 219 -0.12 -11.23 22.93
N THR A 220 -0.10 -11.01 24.24
CA THR A 220 -0.78 -9.85 24.85
C THR A 220 -0.21 -8.52 24.33
N GLU A 221 -1.06 -7.50 24.22
CA GLU A 221 -0.64 -6.16 23.80
C GLU A 221 0.42 -5.55 24.74
N GLN A 222 0.42 -5.93 26.02
CA GLN A 222 1.47 -5.54 26.97
C GLN A 222 2.86 -6.04 26.52
N LEU A 223 2.96 -7.31 26.10
CA LEU A 223 4.22 -7.90 25.64
C LEU A 223 4.65 -7.29 24.30
N LYS A 224 3.72 -7.03 23.36
CA LYS A 224 4.03 -6.31 22.12
C LYS A 224 4.58 -4.91 22.41
N MET A 225 3.94 -4.18 23.31
CA MET A 225 4.40 -2.86 23.76
C MET A 225 5.77 -2.93 24.44
N PHE A 226 6.04 -3.98 25.20
CA PHE A 226 7.34 -4.19 25.83
C PHE A 226 8.44 -4.43 24.77
N LEU A 227 8.22 -5.33 23.81
CA LEU A 227 9.14 -5.55 22.68
C LEU A 227 9.34 -4.28 21.86
N TRP A 228 8.26 -3.53 21.60
CA TRP A 228 8.33 -2.25 20.89
C TRP A 228 9.19 -1.22 21.65
N LYS A 229 9.02 -1.09 22.97
CA LYS A 229 9.86 -0.22 23.83
C LYS A 229 11.31 -0.66 23.83
N LEU A 230 11.57 -1.96 23.78
CA LEU A 230 12.92 -2.52 23.72
C LEU A 230 13.57 -2.17 22.38
N CYS A 231 12.90 -2.41 21.24
CA CYS A 231 13.41 -2.07 19.90
C CYS A 231 13.67 -0.58 19.71
N ARG A 232 12.81 0.27 20.27
CA ARG A 232 13.00 1.74 20.25
C ARG A 232 14.13 2.21 21.18
N ASP A 233 14.73 1.30 21.95
CA ASP A 233 15.64 1.60 23.04
C ASP A 233 15.07 2.73 23.89
N ILE A 234 13.90 2.54 24.51
CA ILE A 234 13.27 3.54 25.41
C ILE A 234 12.98 2.99 26.81
N ILE A 235 13.41 1.75 27.07
CA ILE A 235 13.36 1.15 28.41
C ILE A 235 14.39 1.86 29.31
N LEU A 236 14.02 2.01 30.57
CA LEU A 236 14.80 2.72 31.58
C LEU A 236 15.83 1.79 32.23
N PHE A 237 17.05 1.84 31.71
CA PHE A 237 18.23 1.18 32.27
C PHE A 237 19.15 2.18 32.97
N GLY A 238 20.10 1.69 33.78
CA GLY A 238 21.03 2.42 34.66
C GLY A 238 21.31 3.88 34.29
N ASN A 239 21.93 4.12 33.14
CA ASN A 239 22.32 5.48 32.71
C ASN A 239 21.13 6.44 32.54
N ARG A 240 19.96 5.94 32.12
CA ARG A 240 18.75 6.76 31.95
C ARG A 240 18.00 6.94 33.26
N LEU A 241 18.02 5.94 34.13
CA LEU A 241 17.48 6.04 35.48
C LEU A 241 18.29 7.01 36.34
N GLN A 242 19.62 6.98 36.23
CA GLN A 242 20.50 7.87 36.98
C GLN A 242 20.18 9.35 36.72
N ARG A 243 19.81 9.71 35.48
CA ARG A 243 19.37 11.07 35.14
C ARG A 243 18.09 11.52 35.85
N ILE A 244 17.33 10.59 36.43
CA ILE A 244 16.03 10.82 37.06
C ILE A 244 16.12 10.64 38.58
N PHE A 245 16.78 9.57 39.04
CA PHE A 245 16.81 9.14 40.43
C PHE A 245 18.21 9.20 41.06
N GLU A 246 19.23 9.66 40.32
CA GLU A 246 20.63 9.75 40.81
C GLU A 246 21.19 8.41 41.35
N ASN A 247 20.66 7.29 40.87
CA ASN A 247 21.03 5.95 41.29
C ASN A 247 22.33 5.45 40.64
N SER A 248 22.88 4.37 41.20
CA SER A 248 23.98 3.61 40.58
C SER A 248 23.62 3.15 39.16
N THR A 249 24.59 3.21 38.24
CA THR A 249 24.46 2.69 36.88
C THR A 249 24.65 1.17 36.81
N ARG A 250 25.07 0.53 37.90
CA ARG A 250 25.30 -0.92 37.95
C ARG A 250 23.99 -1.70 38.06
N CYS A 251 24.02 -2.93 37.57
CA CYS A 251 22.90 -3.86 37.65
C CYS A 251 22.52 -4.13 39.10
N VAL A 252 21.26 -3.90 39.45
CA VAL A 252 20.72 -4.07 40.81
C VAL A 252 20.67 -5.55 41.22
N ILE A 253 20.67 -6.47 40.26
CA ILE A 253 20.59 -7.90 40.52
C ILE A 253 21.96 -8.48 40.86
N CYS A 254 22.99 -8.20 40.06
CA CYS A 254 24.32 -8.81 40.24
C CYS A 254 25.37 -7.86 40.81
N GLY A 255 25.25 -6.55 40.62
CA GLY A 255 26.24 -5.55 41.04
C GLY A 255 27.54 -5.51 40.23
N ASP A 256 27.74 -6.42 39.27
CA ASP A 256 29.05 -6.65 38.62
C ASP A 256 29.27 -5.87 37.31
N ALA A 257 28.20 -5.42 36.65
CA ALA A 257 28.27 -4.72 35.36
C ALA A 257 27.22 -3.62 35.24
N ASP A 258 27.31 -2.80 34.19
CA ASP A 258 26.34 -1.75 33.91
C ASP A 258 24.96 -2.31 33.59
N ASP A 259 23.94 -1.69 34.19
CA ASP A 259 22.54 -1.99 33.95
C ASP A 259 22.16 -1.55 32.52
N SER A 260 22.00 -2.54 31.64
CA SER A 260 21.69 -2.38 30.22
C SER A 260 20.80 -3.53 29.74
N ALA A 261 20.14 -3.36 28.59
CA ALA A 261 19.33 -4.43 27.98
C ALA A 261 20.17 -5.69 27.72
N GLN A 262 21.36 -5.55 27.15
CA GLN A 262 22.24 -6.68 26.83
C GLN A 262 22.66 -7.41 28.11
N HIS A 263 23.01 -6.66 29.15
CA HIS A 263 23.37 -7.25 30.42
C HIS A 263 22.17 -7.98 31.03
N LEU A 264 21.03 -7.31 31.21
CA LEU A 264 19.87 -7.89 31.87
C LEU A 264 19.37 -9.16 31.17
N PHE A 265 19.29 -9.17 29.84
CA PHE A 265 18.68 -10.28 29.10
C PHE A 265 19.65 -11.40 28.73
N PHE A 266 20.97 -11.14 28.68
CA PHE A 266 21.93 -12.14 28.19
C PHE A 266 23.17 -12.33 29.06
N LYS A 267 23.72 -11.27 29.68
CA LYS A 267 25.01 -11.35 30.40
C LYS A 267 24.90 -11.40 31.92
N CYS A 268 23.74 -11.11 32.49
CA CYS A 268 23.52 -11.19 33.93
C CYS A 268 23.59 -12.66 34.39
N PRO A 269 24.31 -12.99 35.48
CA PRO A 269 24.38 -14.36 36.00
C PRO A 269 23.00 -15.03 36.15
N LEU A 270 21.99 -14.26 36.55
CA LEU A 270 20.60 -14.71 36.60
C LEU A 270 20.08 -15.15 35.22
N ALA A 271 20.25 -14.30 34.20
CA ALA A 271 19.79 -14.58 32.84
C ALA A 271 20.53 -15.77 32.22
N LYS A 272 21.86 -15.85 32.41
CA LYS A 272 22.68 -16.99 31.97
C LYS A 272 22.16 -18.31 32.52
N ALA A 273 21.87 -18.35 33.82
CA ALA A 273 21.37 -19.55 34.48
C ALA A 273 20.01 -19.99 33.91
N VAL A 274 19.10 -19.05 33.65
CA VAL A 274 17.77 -19.37 33.10
C VAL A 274 17.85 -19.79 31.62
N TRP A 275 18.68 -19.13 30.81
CA TRP A 275 18.93 -19.53 29.43
C TRP A 275 19.54 -20.94 29.34
N PHE A 276 20.54 -21.23 30.18
CA PHE A 276 21.18 -22.54 30.22
C PHE A 276 20.25 -23.64 30.75
N ALA A 277 19.37 -23.31 31.70
CA ALA A 277 18.36 -24.25 32.22
C ALA A 277 17.15 -24.43 31.29
N SER A 278 17.05 -23.68 30.19
CA SER A 278 15.98 -23.85 29.20
C SER A 278 16.16 -25.13 28.39
N ARG A 279 15.11 -25.56 27.67
CA ARG A 279 15.14 -26.71 26.75
C ARG A 279 16.26 -26.61 25.70
N TRP A 280 16.64 -25.40 25.30
CA TRP A 280 17.66 -25.16 24.28
C TRP A 280 19.08 -25.00 24.85
N ALA A 281 19.25 -25.05 26.18
CA ALA A 281 20.54 -24.94 26.87
C ALA A 281 21.44 -23.80 26.36
N ILE A 282 20.85 -22.63 26.12
CA ILE A 282 21.51 -21.52 25.42
C ILE A 282 22.62 -20.92 26.29
N ARG A 283 23.84 -20.89 25.73
CA ARG A 283 24.97 -20.15 26.30
C ARG A 283 24.90 -18.68 25.90
N SER A 284 24.08 -17.91 26.61
CA SER A 284 23.83 -16.49 26.31
C SER A 284 25.08 -15.60 26.39
N ASP A 285 26.15 -16.06 27.04
CA ASP A 285 27.45 -15.40 27.12
C ASP A 285 28.14 -15.18 25.80
N SER A 286 27.90 -16.06 24.83
CA SER A 286 28.49 -15.95 23.50
C SER A 286 27.75 -14.96 22.61
N LEU A 287 26.53 -14.55 22.99
CA LEU A 287 25.68 -13.69 22.18
C LEU A 287 25.99 -12.22 22.45
N ASN A 288 26.46 -11.50 21.43
CA ASN A 288 26.77 -10.07 21.49
C ASN A 288 25.90 -9.32 20.49
N PHE A 289 25.24 -8.27 20.97
CA PHE A 289 24.30 -7.47 20.19
C PHE A 289 24.75 -6.00 20.22
N GLY A 290 24.68 -5.31 19.09
CA GLY A 290 25.07 -3.90 18.99
C GLY A 290 24.00 -2.97 19.56
N ALA A 291 22.73 -3.33 19.39
CA ALA A 291 21.58 -2.58 19.88
C ALA A 291 20.50 -3.49 20.49
N PRO A 292 19.63 -2.96 21.36
CA PRO A 292 18.45 -3.70 21.86
C PRO A 292 17.53 -4.22 20.76
N ARG A 293 17.49 -3.55 19.60
CA ARG A 293 16.76 -4.01 18.41
C ARG A 293 17.25 -5.36 17.92
N ASP A 294 18.56 -5.56 17.84
CA ASP A 294 19.18 -6.80 17.35
C ASP A 294 18.83 -7.99 18.24
N MET A 295 18.64 -7.75 19.54
CA MET A 295 18.19 -8.76 20.50
C MET A 295 16.78 -9.26 20.18
N VAL A 296 15.89 -8.35 19.78
CA VAL A 296 14.51 -8.71 19.40
C VAL A 296 14.50 -9.37 18.03
N GLU A 297 15.30 -8.91 17.07
CA GLU A 297 15.45 -9.59 15.77
C GLU A 297 15.94 -11.03 15.95
N TRP A 298 16.98 -11.23 16.76
CA TRP A 298 17.49 -12.56 17.11
C TRP A 298 16.45 -13.42 17.83
N LEU A 299 15.68 -12.82 18.75
CA LEU A 299 14.61 -13.54 19.45
C LEU A 299 13.55 -14.02 18.46
N LEU A 300 13.18 -13.19 17.47
CA LEU A 300 12.16 -13.53 16.47
C LEU A 300 12.67 -14.45 15.36
N SER A 301 13.97 -14.43 15.06
CA SER A 301 14.65 -15.21 14.03
C SER A 301 15.97 -15.79 14.54
N PRO A 302 15.93 -16.75 15.49
CA PRO A 302 17.14 -17.37 15.99
C PRO A 302 17.80 -18.24 14.91
N GLU A 303 19.09 -18.01 14.65
CA GLU A 303 19.87 -18.73 13.63
C GLU A 303 19.85 -20.25 13.83
N PHE A 304 19.89 -20.72 15.07
CA PHE A 304 19.92 -22.15 15.42
C PHE A 304 18.58 -22.88 15.21
N LEU A 305 17.48 -22.17 14.90
CA LEU A 305 16.19 -22.77 14.52
C LEU A 305 15.83 -22.47 13.05
N GLN A 306 16.77 -22.00 12.23
CA GLN A 306 16.54 -21.88 10.79
C GLN A 306 16.31 -23.28 10.19
N GLY A 307 15.08 -23.55 9.76
CA GLY A 307 14.67 -24.84 9.20
C GLY A 307 14.06 -25.83 10.20
N ALA A 308 13.86 -25.42 11.46
CA ALA A 308 13.11 -26.21 12.44
C ALA A 308 11.58 -26.18 12.14
N ASP A 309 10.84 -27.15 12.68
CA ASP A 309 9.38 -27.18 12.57
C ASP A 309 8.76 -25.91 13.18
N GLY A 310 7.64 -25.46 12.61
CA GLY A 310 6.96 -24.24 13.03
C GLY A 310 6.56 -24.23 14.52
N ASP A 311 6.34 -25.40 15.11
CA ASP A 311 5.99 -25.52 16.52
C ASP A 311 7.19 -25.32 17.46
N ASP A 312 8.39 -25.79 17.09
CA ASP A 312 9.62 -25.56 17.86
C ASP A 312 9.98 -24.07 17.90
N LEU A 313 9.84 -23.37 16.77
CA LEU A 313 10.02 -21.91 16.73
C LEU A 313 8.96 -21.22 17.60
N GLY A 314 7.69 -21.64 17.52
CA GLY A 314 6.63 -21.09 18.36
C GLY A 314 6.90 -21.28 19.86
N GLU A 315 7.35 -22.47 20.28
CA GLU A 315 7.72 -22.76 21.68
C GLU A 315 8.88 -21.87 22.14
N PHE A 316 9.92 -21.71 21.32
CA PHE A 316 11.05 -20.83 21.60
C PHE A 316 10.62 -19.37 21.76
N LEU A 317 9.82 -18.85 20.83
CA LEU A 317 9.33 -17.47 20.87
C LEU A 317 8.55 -17.18 22.16
N ARG A 318 7.63 -18.08 22.53
CA ARG A 318 6.84 -17.96 23.76
C ARG A 318 7.74 -17.94 24.99
N PHE A 319 8.70 -18.87 25.06
CA PHE A 319 9.65 -18.92 26.17
C PHE A 319 10.51 -17.65 26.25
N GLY A 320 11.14 -17.24 25.16
CA GLY A 320 12.08 -16.12 25.16
C GLY A 320 11.42 -14.76 25.41
N ILE A 321 10.21 -14.53 24.89
CA ILE A 321 9.43 -13.32 25.17
C ILE A 321 9.06 -13.27 26.66
N CYS A 322 8.55 -14.39 27.23
CA CYS A 322 8.24 -14.49 28.65
C CYS A 322 9.50 -14.33 29.52
N LEU A 323 10.65 -14.82 29.07
CA LEU A 323 11.91 -14.66 29.77
C LEU A 323 12.34 -13.20 29.86
N PHE A 324 12.26 -12.45 28.75
CA PHE A 324 12.57 -11.02 28.78
C PHE A 324 11.62 -10.27 29.74
N ASP A 325 10.32 -10.52 29.68
CA ASP A 325 9.36 -9.88 30.58
C ASP A 325 9.59 -10.26 32.06
N ALA A 326 9.90 -11.53 32.34
CA ALA A 326 10.18 -12.00 33.69
C ALA A 326 11.47 -11.41 34.27
N LEU A 327 12.53 -11.31 33.47
CA LEU A 327 13.80 -10.68 33.87
C LEU A 327 13.62 -9.18 34.11
N TRP A 328 12.88 -8.49 33.23
CA TRP A 328 12.53 -7.08 33.40
C TRP A 328 11.72 -6.87 34.69
N THR A 329 10.72 -7.70 34.94
CA THR A 329 9.90 -7.65 36.15
C THR A 329 10.72 -7.94 37.41
N ALA A 330 11.60 -8.94 37.37
CA ALA A 330 12.50 -9.27 38.48
C ALA A 330 13.45 -8.11 38.79
N ARG A 331 14.03 -7.47 37.76
CA ARG A 331 14.89 -6.30 37.90
C ARG A 331 14.15 -5.11 38.52
N ASN A 332 12.91 -4.86 38.13
CA ASN A 332 12.12 -3.76 38.71
C ASN A 332 11.73 -4.02 40.16
N LYS A 333 11.42 -5.27 40.53
CA LYS A 333 11.20 -5.65 41.94
C LYS A 333 12.46 -5.55 42.78
N ALA A 334 13.63 -5.90 42.22
CA ALA A 334 14.90 -5.68 42.91
C ALA A 334 15.17 -4.18 43.12
N PHE A 335 14.88 -3.34 42.12
CA PHE A 335 15.10 -1.90 42.20
C PHE A 335 14.14 -1.17 43.16
N HIS A 336 12.84 -1.48 43.12
CA HIS A 336 11.83 -0.79 43.93
C HIS A 336 11.57 -1.45 45.29
N ASP A 337 11.52 -2.77 45.33
CA ASP A 337 11.09 -3.53 46.51
C ASP A 337 12.28 -4.17 47.26
N GLN A 338 13.52 -4.01 46.75
CA GLN A 338 14.74 -4.65 47.29
C GLN A 338 14.65 -6.19 47.34
N ILE A 339 13.82 -6.79 46.47
CA ILE A 339 13.65 -8.25 46.41
C ILE A 339 14.68 -8.86 45.47
N SER A 340 15.58 -9.67 46.02
CA SER A 340 16.57 -10.42 45.23
C SER A 340 15.93 -11.63 44.52
N PRO A 341 16.00 -11.71 43.17
CA PRO A 341 15.41 -12.81 42.43
C PRO A 341 16.30 -14.06 42.43
N THR A 342 15.68 -15.25 42.40
CA THR A 342 16.37 -16.53 42.18
C THR A 342 16.10 -17.05 40.77
N TRP A 343 17.09 -17.70 40.14
CA TRP A 343 16.94 -18.23 38.79
C TRP A 343 15.81 -19.28 38.69
N ARG A 344 15.63 -20.11 39.74
CA ARG A 344 14.52 -21.07 39.83
C ARG A 344 13.16 -20.38 39.85
N GLY A 345 13.03 -19.30 40.62
CA GLY A 345 11.79 -18.54 40.71
C GLY A 345 11.45 -17.81 39.41
N VAL A 346 12.47 -17.29 38.70
CA VAL A 346 12.28 -16.69 37.37
C VAL A 346 11.89 -17.77 36.36
N LEU A 347 12.60 -18.89 36.29
CA LEU A 347 12.30 -19.98 35.37
C LEU A 347 10.88 -20.53 35.56
N ALA A 348 10.45 -20.75 36.81
CA ALA A 348 9.10 -21.20 37.10
C ALA A 348 8.02 -20.24 36.58
N LYS A 349 8.24 -18.92 36.72
CA LYS A 349 7.34 -17.89 36.16
C LYS A 349 7.33 -17.91 34.64
N VAL A 350 8.49 -18.06 34.01
CA VAL A 350 8.62 -18.11 32.54
C VAL A 350 7.88 -19.32 31.98
N ILE A 351 8.06 -20.51 32.56
CA ILE A 351 7.37 -21.73 32.13
C ILE A 351 5.85 -21.57 32.28
N SER A 352 5.39 -21.06 33.42
CA SER A 352 3.97 -20.81 33.66
C SER A 352 3.37 -19.80 32.67
N ALA A 353 4.06 -18.69 32.42
CA ALA A 353 3.60 -17.66 31.49
C ALA A 353 3.62 -18.17 30.02
N ALA A 354 4.66 -18.90 29.62
CA ALA A 354 4.75 -19.48 28.28
C ALA A 354 3.66 -20.54 28.01
N ALA A 355 3.31 -21.34 29.02
CA ALA A 355 2.19 -22.28 28.93
C ALA A 355 0.84 -21.54 28.77
N CYS A 356 0.64 -20.43 29.47
CA CYS A 356 -0.55 -19.59 29.32
C CYS A 356 -0.63 -18.91 27.93
N LEU A 357 0.51 -18.53 27.34
CA LEU A 357 0.53 -18.00 25.97
C LEU A 357 0.22 -19.06 24.91
N ARG A 358 0.53 -20.33 25.16
CA ARG A 358 0.22 -21.43 24.22
C ARG A 358 -1.28 -21.53 23.96
N THR A 359 -2.10 -21.48 25.02
CA THR A 359 -3.56 -21.59 24.91
C THR A 359 -4.22 -20.40 24.19
N THR A 360 -3.60 -19.21 24.26
CA THR A 360 -4.05 -18.02 23.52
C THR A 360 -3.61 -18.03 22.05
N TRP A 361 -2.43 -18.60 21.76
CA TRP A 361 -1.88 -18.70 20.41
C TRP A 361 -2.62 -19.73 19.53
N GLU A 362 -3.20 -20.77 20.12
CA GLU A 362 -3.88 -21.88 19.40
C GLU A 362 -5.38 -21.64 19.12
N SER A 363 -5.91 -20.44 19.38
CA SER A 363 -7.32 -20.14 19.04
C SER A 363 -7.53 -20.18 17.51
N PRO A 364 -8.56 -20.88 16.99
CA PRO A 364 -8.66 -21.14 15.56
C PRO A 364 -8.96 -19.87 14.77
N SER A 365 -8.10 -19.54 13.81
CA SER A 365 -8.46 -18.65 12.71
C SER A 365 -9.58 -19.30 11.89
N ILE A 366 -10.74 -18.64 11.82
CA ILE A 366 -11.90 -19.03 11.02
C ILE A 366 -11.45 -19.18 9.56
N GLY A 367 -11.31 -20.43 9.11
CA GLY A 367 -10.97 -20.76 7.73
C GLY A 367 -12.09 -20.36 6.78
N CYS A 368 -11.73 -19.64 5.72
CA CYS A 368 -12.58 -19.29 4.61
C CYS A 368 -13.05 -20.58 3.91
N GLY A 369 -14.37 -20.70 3.68
CA GLY A 369 -14.99 -21.88 3.11
C GLY A 369 -14.47 -22.24 1.72
N SER A 370 -14.31 -23.54 1.49
CA SER A 370 -14.02 -24.17 0.20
C SER A 370 -15.04 -23.76 -0.86
N GLN A 371 -14.57 -23.22 -1.99
CA GLN A 371 -15.40 -22.89 -3.14
C GLN A 371 -15.80 -24.13 -3.95
N ASN A 372 -17.04 -24.09 -4.44
CA ASN A 372 -17.63 -25.03 -5.40
C ASN A 372 -16.86 -25.04 -6.74
N SER A 373 -16.94 -26.16 -7.46
CA SER A 373 -16.32 -26.39 -8.76
C SER A 373 -16.82 -25.45 -9.88
N PRO A 374 -16.00 -25.12 -10.90
CA PRO A 374 -16.28 -24.03 -11.86
C PRO A 374 -17.17 -24.42 -13.05
N THR A 375 -17.61 -25.68 -13.17
CA THR A 375 -18.08 -26.24 -14.45
C THR A 375 -19.57 -26.08 -14.74
N ALA A 376 -20.36 -25.52 -13.81
CA ALA A 376 -21.82 -25.44 -13.95
C ALA A 376 -22.35 -24.13 -14.57
N ILE A 377 -21.49 -23.18 -14.97
CA ILE A 377 -21.90 -21.80 -15.29
C ILE A 377 -22.29 -21.59 -16.77
N TYR A 378 -21.93 -22.50 -17.69
CA TYR A 378 -21.93 -22.22 -19.13
C TYR A 378 -22.94 -23.05 -19.94
N SER A 379 -24.23 -23.02 -19.59
CA SER A 379 -25.25 -23.70 -20.41
C SER A 379 -25.63 -22.85 -21.64
N GLY A 380 -25.06 -23.16 -22.81
CA GLY A 380 -25.62 -22.83 -24.12
C GLY A 380 -25.07 -21.62 -24.88
N LYS A 381 -24.12 -20.84 -24.33
CA LYS A 381 -23.46 -19.72 -25.02
C LYS A 381 -21.95 -19.98 -25.21
N PRO A 382 -21.34 -19.55 -26.31
CA PRO A 382 -19.87 -19.57 -26.46
C PRO A 382 -19.20 -18.69 -25.41
N VAL A 383 -18.08 -19.19 -24.85
CA VAL A 383 -17.36 -18.54 -23.76
C VAL A 383 -16.00 -18.08 -24.24
N LEU A 384 -15.67 -16.82 -23.99
CA LEU A 384 -14.35 -16.26 -24.23
C LEU A 384 -13.53 -16.30 -22.94
N LEU A 385 -12.47 -17.10 -22.90
CA LEU A 385 -11.52 -17.14 -21.78
C LEU A 385 -10.44 -16.10 -22.04
N VAL A 386 -10.21 -15.21 -21.08
CA VAL A 386 -9.25 -14.11 -21.21
C VAL A 386 -8.31 -14.07 -20.02
N ASP A 387 -7.02 -13.95 -20.30
CA ASP A 387 -5.99 -13.73 -19.29
C ASP A 387 -4.82 -12.91 -19.87
N ALA A 388 -4.06 -12.25 -18.99
CA ALA A 388 -2.89 -11.46 -19.35
C ALA A 388 -1.61 -11.89 -18.62
N ALA A 389 -0.50 -11.96 -19.35
CA ALA A 389 0.84 -12.05 -18.79
C ALA A 389 1.49 -10.66 -18.82
N PHE A 390 2.12 -10.25 -17.71
CA PHE A 390 2.75 -8.93 -17.58
C PHE A 390 4.13 -9.00 -16.93
N LYS A 391 5.14 -8.34 -17.52
CA LYS A 391 6.46 -8.12 -16.93
C LYS A 391 7.19 -6.98 -17.65
N ASP A 392 7.88 -6.12 -16.90
CA ASP A 392 8.76 -5.04 -17.42
C ASP A 392 8.08 -4.14 -18.48
N LEU A 393 6.91 -3.57 -18.14
CA LEU A 393 6.06 -2.72 -19.00
C LEU A 393 5.49 -3.40 -20.26
N ARG A 394 5.77 -4.69 -20.45
CA ARG A 394 5.21 -5.49 -21.54
C ARG A 394 4.11 -6.37 -21.02
N ALA A 395 3.11 -6.56 -21.84
CA ALA A 395 2.02 -7.48 -21.60
C ALA A 395 1.67 -8.28 -22.86
N ALA A 396 1.08 -9.45 -22.64
CA ALA A 396 0.50 -10.27 -23.68
C ALA A 396 -0.84 -10.82 -23.18
N ALA A 397 -1.85 -10.81 -24.04
CA ALA A 397 -3.13 -11.45 -23.77
C ALA A 397 -3.26 -12.77 -24.53
N GLY A 398 -3.79 -13.77 -23.84
CA GLY A 398 -4.36 -14.96 -24.44
C GLY A 398 -5.88 -14.85 -24.40
N ILE A 399 -6.53 -14.87 -25.56
CA ILE A 399 -7.99 -14.79 -25.68
C ILE A 399 -8.45 -16.02 -26.45
N MET A 400 -9.29 -16.86 -25.85
CA MET A 400 -9.69 -18.15 -26.41
C MET A 400 -11.21 -18.29 -26.46
N VAL A 401 -11.75 -18.84 -27.55
CA VAL A 401 -13.16 -19.20 -27.67
C VAL A 401 -13.34 -20.67 -27.29
N ALA A 402 -13.92 -20.91 -26.12
CA ALA A 402 -14.37 -22.23 -25.68
C ALA A 402 -15.82 -22.47 -26.11
N VAL A 403 -16.06 -23.61 -26.77
CA VAL A 403 -17.39 -24.09 -27.15
C VAL A 403 -17.85 -25.13 -26.12
N SER A 404 -19.17 -25.38 -26.01
CA SER A 404 -19.74 -26.40 -25.15
C SER A 404 -18.97 -27.73 -25.27
N GLU A 405 -18.60 -28.32 -24.12
CA GLU A 405 -17.70 -29.49 -23.93
C GLU A 405 -16.20 -29.18 -23.71
N GLY A 406 -15.79 -27.91 -23.53
CA GLY A 406 -14.43 -27.56 -23.10
C GLY A 406 -13.38 -27.60 -24.21
N ASN A 407 -13.81 -27.83 -25.45
CA ASN A 407 -12.95 -27.72 -26.62
C ASN A 407 -12.77 -26.25 -27.03
N VAL A 408 -11.51 -25.85 -27.24
CA VAL A 408 -11.15 -24.52 -27.74
C VAL A 408 -11.23 -24.54 -29.26
N SER A 409 -12.01 -23.64 -29.83
CA SER A 409 -12.25 -23.55 -31.28
C SER A 409 -11.26 -22.63 -31.99
N GLU A 410 -10.93 -21.50 -31.38
CA GLU A 410 -10.02 -20.50 -31.94
C GLU A 410 -9.46 -19.62 -30.82
N ALA A 411 -8.35 -18.95 -31.10
CA ALA A 411 -7.73 -18.03 -30.17
C ALA A 411 -7.14 -16.81 -30.88
N MET A 412 -6.94 -15.77 -30.09
CA MET A 412 -6.26 -14.55 -30.47
C MET A 412 -5.13 -14.28 -29.47
N ALA A 413 -3.93 -14.10 -30.01
CA ALA A 413 -2.73 -13.72 -29.29
C ALA A 413 -2.42 -12.25 -29.57
N VAL A 414 -2.25 -11.43 -28.53
CA VAL A 414 -1.98 -10.00 -28.68
C VAL A 414 -0.89 -9.55 -27.71
N CYS A 415 0.16 -8.92 -28.22
CA CYS A 415 1.17 -8.21 -27.43
C CYS A 415 0.83 -6.72 -27.35
N PHE A 416 1.03 -6.12 -26.17
CA PHE A 416 0.81 -4.70 -25.94
C PHE A 416 1.62 -4.19 -24.74
N GLU A 417 1.63 -2.88 -24.54
CA GLU A 417 2.27 -2.24 -23.39
C GLU A 417 1.25 -1.94 -22.28
N ALA A 418 1.67 -2.16 -21.04
CA ALA A 418 0.89 -1.89 -19.83
C ALA A 418 1.84 -1.39 -18.73
N ASN A 419 1.35 -0.59 -17.77
CA ASN A 419 2.20 -0.09 -16.69
C ASN A 419 2.11 -0.94 -15.41
N GLN A 420 1.05 -1.73 -15.28
CA GLN A 420 0.79 -2.56 -14.10
C GLN A 420 -0.02 -3.81 -14.45
N PRO A 421 0.04 -4.89 -13.63
CA PRO A 421 -0.68 -6.13 -13.91
C PRO A 421 -2.18 -5.93 -14.16
N LEU A 422 -2.84 -5.11 -13.34
CA LEU A 422 -4.28 -4.86 -13.47
C LEU A 422 -4.62 -4.05 -14.76
N GLU A 423 -3.67 -3.28 -15.31
CA GLU A 423 -3.82 -2.65 -16.63
C GLU A 423 -3.73 -3.68 -17.74
N ALA A 424 -2.84 -4.65 -17.60
CA ALA A 424 -2.69 -5.73 -18.57
C ALA A 424 -3.98 -6.56 -18.68
N GLU A 425 -4.59 -6.93 -17.55
CA GLU A 425 -5.90 -7.60 -17.52
C GLU A 425 -6.99 -6.77 -18.20
N SER A 426 -7.01 -5.46 -17.91
CA SER A 426 -8.01 -4.55 -18.49
C SER A 426 -7.85 -4.43 -20.02
N LEU A 427 -6.62 -4.34 -20.51
CA LEU A 427 -6.34 -4.29 -21.94
C LEU A 427 -6.61 -5.63 -22.64
N ALA A 428 -6.38 -6.77 -21.96
CA ALA A 428 -6.76 -8.08 -22.48
C ALA A 428 -8.27 -8.15 -22.71
N LEU A 429 -9.08 -7.72 -21.74
CA LEU A 429 -10.53 -7.61 -21.90
C LEU A 429 -10.95 -6.63 -23.01
N VAL A 430 -10.30 -5.48 -23.13
CA VAL A 430 -10.57 -4.53 -24.24
C VAL A 430 -10.34 -5.19 -25.60
N ASN A 431 -9.23 -5.93 -25.76
CA ASN A 431 -8.95 -6.65 -27.01
C ASN A 431 -9.96 -7.76 -27.28
N ALA A 432 -10.38 -8.49 -26.25
CA ALA A 432 -11.43 -9.49 -26.33
C ALA A 432 -12.76 -8.90 -26.83
N VAL A 433 -13.22 -7.80 -26.23
CA VAL A 433 -14.48 -7.15 -26.64
C VAL A 433 -14.38 -6.57 -28.05
N LYS A 434 -13.25 -5.97 -28.42
CA LYS A 434 -12.99 -5.51 -29.80
C LYS A 434 -13.06 -6.66 -30.79
N TRP A 435 -12.53 -7.83 -30.43
CA TRP A 435 -12.57 -9.01 -31.28
C TRP A 435 -13.99 -9.55 -31.47
N CYS A 436 -14.79 -9.60 -30.41
CA CYS A 436 -16.22 -9.92 -30.51
C CYS A 436 -16.92 -8.97 -31.49
N ASN A 437 -16.65 -7.66 -31.41
CA ASN A 437 -17.24 -6.68 -32.31
C ASN A 437 -16.80 -6.89 -33.78
N LEU A 438 -15.51 -7.15 -34.02
CA LEU A 438 -14.96 -7.43 -35.36
C LEU A 438 -15.57 -8.69 -36.00
N ARG A 439 -15.83 -9.73 -35.20
CA ARG A 439 -16.47 -10.97 -35.64
C ARG A 439 -18.00 -10.86 -35.74
N GLY A 440 -18.59 -9.77 -35.27
CA GLY A 440 -20.05 -9.60 -35.19
C GLY A 440 -20.71 -10.51 -34.16
N TRP A 441 -19.98 -10.98 -33.15
CA TRP A 441 -20.53 -11.82 -32.09
C TRP A 441 -21.28 -10.98 -31.06
N LYS A 442 -22.60 -11.17 -31.02
CA LYS A 442 -23.50 -10.42 -30.13
C LYS A 442 -23.82 -11.16 -28.84
N GLN A 443 -23.78 -12.50 -28.84
CA GLN A 443 -24.14 -13.34 -27.70
C GLN A 443 -22.94 -14.14 -27.21
N MET A 444 -22.20 -13.59 -26.26
CA MET A 444 -20.98 -14.20 -25.71
C MET A 444 -20.93 -14.03 -24.19
N VAL A 445 -20.23 -14.94 -23.51
CA VAL A 445 -19.82 -14.77 -22.11
C VAL A 445 -18.31 -14.63 -22.09
N ILE A 446 -17.77 -13.56 -21.50
CA ILE A 446 -16.33 -13.37 -21.32
C ILE A 446 -15.98 -13.69 -19.86
N ALA A 447 -15.11 -14.67 -19.66
CA ALA A 447 -14.65 -15.10 -18.35
C ALA A 447 -13.23 -14.57 -18.07
N SER A 448 -13.06 -13.97 -16.88
CA SER A 448 -11.78 -13.49 -16.36
C SER A 448 -11.62 -13.90 -14.90
N ASP A 449 -10.39 -14.14 -14.46
CA ASP A 449 -10.07 -14.42 -13.05
C ASP A 449 -9.87 -13.17 -12.20
N CYS A 450 -9.83 -11.99 -12.83
CA CYS A 450 -9.62 -10.71 -12.17
C CYS A 450 -10.88 -10.21 -11.46
N GLN A 451 -11.11 -10.69 -10.23
CA GLN A 451 -12.30 -10.35 -9.44
C GLN A 451 -12.52 -8.84 -9.26
N ALA A 452 -11.43 -8.08 -9.03
CA ALA A 452 -11.51 -6.63 -8.84
C ALA A 452 -12.04 -5.90 -10.08
N LEU A 453 -11.65 -6.36 -11.26
CA LEU A 453 -12.06 -5.77 -12.53
C LEU A 453 -13.51 -6.14 -12.86
N VAL A 454 -13.88 -7.42 -12.73
CA VAL A 454 -15.27 -7.88 -12.94
C VAL A 454 -16.23 -7.16 -11.98
N HIS A 455 -15.89 -7.09 -10.70
CA HIS A 455 -16.68 -6.35 -9.71
C HIS A 455 -16.77 -4.86 -10.06
N GLY A 456 -15.68 -4.25 -10.52
CA GLY A 456 -15.66 -2.87 -10.98
C GLY A 456 -16.62 -2.63 -12.16
N LEU A 457 -16.63 -3.54 -13.14
CA LEU A 457 -17.53 -3.47 -14.31
C LEU A 457 -19.00 -3.58 -13.91
N HIS A 458 -19.35 -4.53 -13.04
CA HIS A 458 -20.73 -4.68 -12.53
C HIS A 458 -21.19 -3.45 -11.72
N THR A 459 -20.29 -2.85 -10.93
CA THR A 459 -20.60 -1.66 -10.12
C THR A 459 -20.39 -0.33 -10.86
N ARG A 460 -19.92 -0.37 -12.12
CA ARG A 460 -19.51 0.80 -12.92
C ARG A 460 -18.55 1.73 -12.17
N ARG A 461 -17.57 1.14 -11.47
CA ARG A 461 -16.53 1.86 -10.72
C ARG A 461 -15.16 1.28 -11.04
N ALA A 462 -14.26 2.13 -11.51
CA ALA A 462 -12.89 1.74 -11.77
C ALA A 462 -12.21 1.24 -10.47
N PRO A 463 -11.59 0.05 -10.46
CA PRO A 463 -10.94 -0.50 -9.27
C PRO A 463 -9.68 0.29 -8.88
N ASP A 464 -8.98 0.83 -9.89
CA ASP A 464 -7.85 1.75 -9.72
C ASP A 464 -8.05 2.98 -10.62
N TRP A 465 -7.80 4.18 -10.09
CA TRP A 465 -7.90 5.43 -10.85
C TRP A 465 -6.89 5.53 -12.00
N ARG A 466 -5.72 4.89 -11.86
CA ARG A 466 -4.70 4.82 -12.93
C ARG A 466 -5.21 4.06 -14.15
N LEU A 467 -6.19 3.18 -13.95
CA LEU A 467 -6.83 2.39 -15.00
C LEU A 467 -8.08 3.03 -15.56
N ALA A 468 -8.53 4.16 -15.01
CA ALA A 468 -9.82 4.74 -15.35
C ALA A 468 -10.00 4.92 -16.86
N GLY A 469 -8.95 5.34 -17.59
CA GLY A 469 -8.99 5.45 -19.06
C GLY A 469 -9.34 4.13 -19.75
N VAL A 470 -8.58 3.07 -19.47
CA VAL A 470 -8.81 1.73 -20.05
C VAL A 470 -10.14 1.14 -19.58
N PHE A 471 -10.45 1.31 -18.29
CA PHE A 471 -11.68 0.81 -17.68
C PHE A 471 -12.91 1.41 -18.35
N TRP A 472 -12.96 2.74 -18.52
CA TRP A 472 -14.11 3.40 -19.12
C TRP A 472 -14.22 3.13 -20.63
N LEU A 473 -13.10 2.96 -21.33
CA LEU A 473 -13.11 2.44 -22.71
C LEU A 473 -13.74 1.04 -22.77
N LEU A 474 -13.38 0.14 -21.86
CA LEU A 474 -13.97 -1.20 -21.78
C LEU A 474 -15.48 -1.11 -21.52
N VAL A 475 -15.89 -0.21 -20.62
CA VAL A 475 -17.31 0.02 -20.30
C VAL A 475 -18.09 0.48 -21.54
N GLU A 476 -17.58 1.45 -22.31
CA GLU A 476 -18.24 1.90 -23.55
C GLU A 476 -18.34 0.80 -24.61
N LEU A 477 -17.29 -0.01 -24.77
CA LEU A 477 -17.28 -1.13 -25.71
C LEU A 477 -18.31 -2.20 -25.33
N LEU A 478 -18.50 -2.46 -24.03
CA LEU A 478 -19.51 -3.37 -23.53
C LEU A 478 -20.93 -2.80 -23.66
N ASP A 479 -21.11 -1.50 -23.45
CA ASP A 479 -22.40 -0.84 -23.66
C ASP A 479 -22.88 -0.94 -25.12
N ALA A 480 -21.95 -1.02 -26.08
CA ALA A 480 -22.25 -1.27 -27.48
C ALA A 480 -22.66 -2.74 -27.78
N LEU A 481 -22.42 -3.67 -26.85
CA LEU A 481 -22.69 -5.11 -26.98
C LEU A 481 -23.51 -5.61 -25.77
N PRO A 482 -24.80 -5.24 -25.65
CA PRO A 482 -25.61 -5.46 -24.43
C PRO A 482 -25.87 -6.94 -24.10
N GLU A 483 -25.71 -7.84 -25.06
CA GLU A 483 -25.90 -9.29 -24.90
C GLU A 483 -24.60 -10.02 -24.53
N VAL A 484 -23.47 -9.30 -24.45
CA VAL A 484 -22.18 -9.82 -23.98
C VAL A 484 -22.07 -9.63 -22.47
N GLU A 485 -21.89 -10.73 -21.75
CA GLU A 485 -21.76 -10.72 -20.29
C GLU A 485 -20.32 -10.96 -19.86
N ILE A 486 -19.84 -10.25 -18.82
CA ILE A 486 -18.55 -10.54 -18.19
C ILE A 486 -18.78 -11.22 -16.85
N VAL A 487 -18.14 -12.37 -16.65
CA VAL A 487 -18.23 -13.19 -15.44
C VAL A 487 -16.86 -13.44 -14.83
N TRP A 488 -16.84 -13.55 -13.50
CA TRP A 488 -15.66 -13.97 -12.77
C TRP A 488 -15.58 -15.50 -12.76
N THR A 489 -14.38 -16.04 -12.93
CA THR A 489 -14.09 -17.46 -12.75
C THR A 489 -12.78 -17.65 -11.98
N SER A 490 -12.48 -18.87 -11.53
CA SER A 490 -11.22 -19.14 -10.85
C SER A 490 -10.04 -19.15 -11.85
N CYS A 491 -8.81 -19.01 -11.35
CA CYS A 491 -7.60 -19.15 -12.18
C CYS A 491 -7.52 -20.51 -12.92
N VAL A 492 -8.15 -21.55 -12.36
CA VAL A 492 -8.28 -22.86 -13.03
C VAL A 492 -9.22 -22.77 -14.24
N GLY A 493 -10.27 -21.94 -14.17
CA GLY A 493 -11.23 -21.73 -15.24
C GLY A 493 -10.68 -21.01 -16.47
N VAL A 494 -9.63 -20.20 -16.33
CA VAL A 494 -8.93 -19.50 -17.43
C VAL A 494 -7.54 -20.06 -17.73
N LEU A 495 -7.20 -21.24 -17.21
CA LEU A 495 -5.83 -21.79 -17.30
C LEU A 495 -5.30 -21.89 -18.74
N ALA A 496 -6.17 -22.22 -19.70
CA ALA A 496 -5.79 -22.29 -21.11
C ALA A 496 -5.40 -20.90 -21.67
N ALA A 497 -6.19 -19.87 -21.37
CA ALA A 497 -5.88 -18.49 -21.74
C ALA A 497 -4.58 -18.01 -21.07
N HIS A 498 -4.35 -18.40 -19.82
CA HIS A 498 -3.12 -18.09 -19.08
C HIS A 498 -1.86 -18.71 -19.69
N LYS A 499 -1.94 -19.98 -20.10
CA LYS A 499 -0.84 -20.66 -20.80
C LYS A 499 -0.53 -19.98 -22.13
N LEU A 500 -1.56 -19.63 -22.89
CA LEU A 500 -1.39 -18.88 -24.15
C LEU A 500 -0.76 -17.52 -23.89
N ALA A 501 -1.25 -16.74 -22.92
CA ALA A 501 -0.69 -15.43 -22.59
C ALA A 501 0.81 -15.50 -22.26
N LYS A 502 1.24 -16.51 -21.47
CA LYS A 502 2.66 -16.75 -21.15
C LYS A 502 3.49 -17.16 -22.36
N TRP A 503 2.95 -18.03 -23.22
CA TRP A 503 3.63 -18.44 -24.44
C TRP A 503 3.80 -17.25 -25.40
N VAL A 504 2.75 -16.47 -25.59
CA VAL A 504 2.74 -15.25 -26.40
C VAL A 504 3.76 -14.24 -25.88
N PHE A 505 3.77 -14.02 -24.56
CA PHE A 505 4.73 -13.13 -23.90
C PHE A 505 6.19 -13.53 -24.16
N SER A 506 6.47 -14.84 -24.18
CA SER A 506 7.82 -15.37 -24.37
C SER A 506 8.27 -15.34 -25.83
N ASN A 507 7.34 -15.52 -26.77
CA ASN A 507 7.62 -15.65 -28.21
C ASN A 507 7.34 -14.37 -29.02
N TYR A 508 6.83 -13.31 -28.40
CA TYR A 508 6.46 -12.04 -29.06
C TYR A 508 5.54 -12.24 -30.27
N PHE A 509 4.56 -13.12 -30.12
CA PHE A 509 3.64 -13.48 -31.20
C PHE A 509 2.38 -12.61 -31.15
N SER A 510 1.82 -12.19 -32.28
CA SER A 510 0.53 -11.50 -32.32
C SER A 510 -0.22 -11.84 -33.59
N SER A 511 -1.19 -12.74 -33.47
CA SER A 511 -2.01 -13.19 -34.60
C SER A 511 -3.21 -14.00 -34.10
N PHE A 512 -4.10 -14.29 -35.04
CA PHE A 512 -5.12 -15.32 -34.94
C PHE A 512 -4.49 -16.73 -34.94
N LEU A 513 -5.07 -17.64 -34.17
CA LEU A 513 -4.70 -19.06 -34.08
C LEU A 513 -5.95 -19.92 -34.26
N SER A 514 -5.88 -20.88 -35.19
CA SER A 514 -6.94 -21.87 -35.40
C SER A 514 -6.88 -23.01 -34.37
N ALA A 515 -7.91 -23.86 -34.30
CA ALA A 515 -7.90 -25.04 -33.45
C ALA A 515 -6.68 -25.96 -33.68
N GLU A 516 -6.21 -26.08 -34.93
CA GLU A 516 -5.06 -26.91 -35.30
C GLU A 516 -3.75 -26.33 -34.75
N ASP A 517 -3.61 -25.00 -34.76
CA ASP A 517 -2.45 -24.29 -34.21
C ASP A 517 -2.39 -24.37 -32.67
N LEU A 518 -3.53 -24.59 -32.02
CA LEU A 518 -3.68 -24.63 -30.57
C LEU A 518 -3.45 -26.01 -29.96
N ALA A 519 -3.58 -27.09 -30.74
CA ALA A 519 -3.41 -28.46 -30.27
C ALA A 519 -2.06 -28.74 -29.53
N PRO A 520 -0.91 -28.17 -29.94
CA PRO A 520 0.35 -28.31 -29.20
C PRO A 520 0.44 -27.45 -27.94
N LEU A 521 -0.33 -26.35 -27.86
CA LEU A 521 -0.21 -25.30 -26.84
C LEU A 521 -1.15 -25.51 -25.65
N VAL A 522 -2.27 -26.20 -25.85
CA VAL A 522 -3.29 -26.49 -24.82
C VAL A 522 -3.09 -27.88 -24.16
N ALA A 523 -2.33 -28.78 -24.82
CA ALA A 523 -2.06 -30.15 -24.34
C ALA A 523 -0.88 -30.28 -23.35
N MET A 524 -0.08 -29.22 -23.16
CA MET A 524 0.87 -29.04 -22.04
C MET A 524 0.20 -28.21 -20.95
#